data_AF-A0A432RW20-F1
#
_entry.id   AF-A0A432RW20-F1
#
_cell.length_a   1.000
_cell.length_b   1.000
_cell.length_c   1.000
_cell.angle_alpha   90.00
_cell.angle_beta   90.00
_cell.angle_gamma   90.00
#
_symmetry.space_group_name_H-M   'P 1'
#
loop_
_entity.id
_entity.type
_entity.pdbx_description
1 polymer ?
#
loop_
_entity_poly.entity_id
_entity_poly.type
_entity_poly.pdbx_seq_one_letter_code
_entity_poly.pdbx_strand_id
1 'polypeptide(L)'
;FKFIKESEITPTIKAIRKKAENISKEVIQNAIKKNFIKKEDEKEVEKILYTAFKRFLHDPTLVLKENANEPQIDILISSLKKLFKLDTKLLDINKCEYHNKG
;
A
#
# COMPACT_ATOMS: atom_id res chain seq x y z
N PHE A 1 20.96 -18.48 0.61
CA PHE A 1 20.35 -17.63 -0.45
C PHE A 1 18.88 -17.28 -0.22
N LYS A 2 18.01 -18.18 0.27
CA LYS A 2 16.55 -17.94 0.47
C LYS A 2 16.18 -16.76 1.40
N PHE A 3 16.99 -16.45 2.42
CA PHE A 3 16.69 -15.42 3.42
C PHE A 3 16.86 -13.98 2.95
N ILE A 4 17.70 -13.74 1.93
CA ILE A 4 18.07 -12.37 1.53
C ILE A 4 16.88 -11.67 0.85
N LYS A 5 16.17 -12.37 -0.03
CA LYS A 5 15.05 -11.79 -0.80
C LYS A 5 13.75 -11.64 0.00
N GLU A 6 13.49 -12.49 1.00
CA GLU A 6 12.34 -12.29 1.90
C GLU A 6 12.48 -11.00 2.72
N SER A 7 13.72 -10.58 3.00
CA SER A 7 14.01 -9.30 3.63
C SER A 7 13.69 -8.09 2.72
N GLU A 8 13.72 -8.27 1.40
CA GLU A 8 13.49 -7.20 0.42
C GLU A 8 11.99 -6.93 0.18
N ILE A 9 11.14 -7.96 0.22
CA ILE A 9 9.69 -7.82 0.07
C ILE A 9 9.00 -7.26 1.32
N THR A 10 9.56 -7.55 2.51
CA THR A 10 8.93 -7.25 3.80
C THR A 10 8.68 -5.75 4.01
N PRO A 11 9.63 -4.83 3.68
CA PRO A 11 9.40 -3.40 3.72
C PRO A 11 8.24 -2.94 2.85
N THR A 12 8.11 -3.48 1.63
CA THR A 12 7.02 -3.14 0.69
C THR A 12 5.67 -3.57 1.25
N ILE A 13 5.57 -4.80 1.76
CA ILE A 13 4.36 -5.31 2.42
C ILE A 13 3.96 -4.42 3.63
N LYS A 14 4.94 -4.05 4.46
CA LYS A 14 4.72 -3.14 5.61
C LYS A 14 4.21 -1.77 5.15
N ALA A 15 4.79 -1.22 4.10
CA ALA A 15 4.39 0.08 3.56
C ALA A 15 2.95 0.06 3.02
N ILE A 16 2.53 -0.99 2.31
CA ILE A 16 1.16 -1.16 1.82
C ILE A 16 0.17 -1.22 2.99
N ARG A 17 0.46 -2.05 4.01
CA ARG A 17 -0.37 -2.14 5.22
C ARG A 17 -0.48 -0.82 5.95
N LYS A 18 0.66 -0.12 6.10
CA LYS A 18 0.66 1.19 6.75
C LYS A 18 -0.17 2.23 6.00
N LYS A 19 -0.13 2.20 4.67
CA LYS A 19 -0.98 3.05 3.83
C LYS A 19 -2.47 2.75 4.06
N ALA A 20 -2.87 1.48 4.13
CA ALA A 20 -4.26 1.08 4.40
C ALA A 20 -4.74 1.53 5.80
N GLU A 21 -3.89 1.42 6.83
CA GLU A 21 -4.19 1.96 8.16
C GLU A 21 -4.41 3.48 8.12
N ASN A 22 -3.53 4.23 7.44
CA ASN A 22 -3.64 5.68 7.34
C ASN A 22 -4.92 6.11 6.60
N ILE A 23 -5.25 5.43 5.50
CA ILE A 23 -6.52 5.65 4.77
C ILE A 23 -7.71 5.37 5.68
N SER A 24 -7.68 4.27 6.45
CA SER A 24 -8.78 3.94 7.35
C SER A 24 -9.02 5.04 8.38
N LYS A 25 -7.95 5.57 8.98
CA LYS A 25 -8.03 6.70 9.92
C LYS A 25 -8.61 7.95 9.26
N GLU A 26 -8.15 8.29 8.06
CA GLU A 26 -8.65 9.44 7.31
C GLU A 26 -10.15 9.31 6.99
N VAL A 27 -10.56 8.14 6.50
CA VAL A 27 -11.96 7.82 6.18
C VAL A 27 -12.84 7.94 7.42
N ILE A 28 -12.41 7.41 8.57
CA ILE A 28 -13.14 7.52 9.83
C ILE A 28 -13.29 8.97 10.27
N GLN A 29 -12.20 9.76 10.27
CA GLN A 29 -12.28 11.18 10.63
C GLN A 29 -13.21 11.96 9.70
N ASN A 30 -13.16 11.68 8.40
CA ASN A 30 -14.03 12.32 7.41
C ASN A 30 -15.50 11.90 7.58
N ALA A 31 -15.75 10.62 7.90
CA ALA A 31 -17.10 10.12 8.16
C ALA A 31 -17.72 10.78 9.41
N ILE A 32 -16.93 10.98 10.46
CA ILE A 32 -17.36 11.72 11.66
C ILE A 32 -17.65 13.19 11.31
N LYS A 33 -16.72 13.86 10.61
CA LYS A 33 -16.92 15.28 10.20
C LYS A 33 -18.15 15.49 9.34
N LYS A 34 -18.51 14.51 8.50
CA LYS A 34 -19.69 14.53 7.63
C LYS A 34 -20.95 13.98 8.30
N ASN A 35 -20.90 13.61 9.59
CA ASN A 35 -22.00 12.98 10.33
C ASN A 35 -22.53 11.68 9.70
N PHE A 36 -21.69 10.91 9.00
CA PHE A 36 -22.05 9.58 8.50
C PHE A 36 -22.05 8.52 9.61
N ILE A 37 -21.24 8.72 10.64
CA ILE A 37 -21.17 7.89 11.86
C ILE A 37 -21.04 8.81 13.07
N LYS A 38 -21.46 8.35 14.26
CA LYS A 38 -21.23 9.09 15.51
C LYS A 38 -19.78 8.91 15.97
N LYS A 39 -19.30 9.85 16.80
CA LYS A 39 -17.96 9.74 17.42
C LYS A 39 -17.84 8.51 18.32
N GLU A 40 -18.93 8.11 18.98
CA GLU A 40 -18.98 6.90 19.81
C GLU A 40 -18.68 5.61 19.03
N ASP A 41 -19.05 5.57 17.74
CA ASP A 41 -18.90 4.39 16.88
C ASP A 41 -17.50 4.26 16.27
N GLU A 42 -16.61 5.25 16.48
CA GLU A 42 -15.28 5.35 15.86
C GLU A 42 -14.47 4.06 15.98
N LYS A 43 -14.41 3.48 17.18
CA LYS A 43 -13.63 2.26 17.44
C LYS A 43 -14.23 1.03 16.77
N GLU A 44 -15.56 0.95 16.66
CA GLU A 44 -16.22 -0.19 16.05
C GLU A 44 -16.03 -0.17 14.53
N VAL A 45 -16.13 1.02 13.92
CA VAL A 45 -15.82 1.22 12.50
C VAL A 45 -14.33 0.97 12.22
N GLU A 46 -13.43 1.37 13.12
CA GLU A 46 -11.99 1.06 13.01
C GLU A 46 -11.73 -0.44 12.95
N LYS A 47 -12.37 -1.25 13.82
CA LYS A 47 -12.25 -2.71 13.79
C LYS A 47 -12.77 -3.32 12.49
N ILE A 48 -13.88 -2.80 11.97
CA ILE A 48 -14.47 -3.25 10.69
C ILE A 48 -13.49 -2.99 9.54
N LEU A 49 -12.99 -1.75 9.42
CA LEU A 49 -12.04 -1.38 8.37
C LEU A 49 -10.72 -2.14 8.51
N TYR A 50 -10.19 -2.30 9.72
CA TYR A 50 -9.01 -3.11 9.98
C TYR A 50 -9.22 -4.55 9.51
N THR A 51 -10.36 -5.16 9.82
CA THR A 51 -10.68 -6.54 9.41
C THR A 51 -10.83 -6.65 7.90
N ALA A 52 -11.51 -5.69 7.27
CA ALA A 52 -11.69 -5.65 5.82
C ALA A 52 -10.34 -5.54 5.10
N PHE A 53 -9.50 -4.57 5.47
CA PHE A 53 -8.17 -4.40 4.86
C PHE A 53 -7.23 -5.56 5.18
N LYS A 54 -7.29 -6.13 6.38
CA LYS A 54 -6.51 -7.33 6.73
C LYS A 54 -6.82 -8.51 5.80
N ARG A 55 -8.12 -8.76 5.54
CA ARG A 55 -8.57 -9.81 4.62
C ARG A 55 -8.19 -9.48 3.18
N PHE A 56 -8.46 -8.26 2.73
CA PHE A 56 -8.13 -7.79 1.38
C PHE A 56 -6.62 -7.90 1.06
N LEU A 57 -5.76 -7.60 2.03
CA LEU A 57 -4.30 -7.66 1.87
C LEU A 57 -3.71 -9.04 2.15
N HIS A 58 -4.51 -10.05 2.50
CA HIS A 58 -4.01 -11.40 2.80
C HIS A 58 -3.39 -12.03 1.55
N ASP A 59 -4.17 -12.19 0.49
CA ASP A 59 -3.73 -12.87 -0.74
C ASP A 59 -2.56 -12.13 -1.42
N PRO A 60 -2.58 -10.79 -1.58
CA PRO A 60 -1.42 -10.07 -2.12
C PRO A 60 -0.15 -10.26 -1.29
N THR A 61 -0.27 -10.34 0.05
CA THR A 61 0.89 -10.62 0.92
C THR A 61 1.39 -12.03 0.70
N LEU A 62 0.48 -13.01 0.60
CA LEU A 62 0.84 -14.42 0.42
C LEU A 62 1.59 -14.60 -0.91
N VAL A 63 1.01 -14.08 -2.01
CA VAL A 63 1.64 -14.10 -3.33
C VAL A 63 3.03 -13.48 -3.29
N LEU A 64 3.21 -12.32 -2.65
CA LEU A 64 4.54 -11.69 -2.56
C LEU A 64 5.57 -12.56 -1.82
N LYS A 65 5.14 -13.26 -0.77
CA LYS A 65 6.01 -14.16 0.01
C LYS A 65 6.36 -15.43 -0.76
N GLU A 66 5.40 -16.03 -1.45
CA GLU A 66 5.62 -17.23 -2.27
C GLU A 66 6.58 -16.94 -3.44
N ASN A 67 6.45 -15.77 -4.05
CA ASN A 67 7.28 -15.34 -5.18
C ASN A 67 8.61 -14.70 -4.76
N ALA A 68 8.93 -14.64 -3.45
CA ALA A 68 10.12 -13.94 -2.94
C ALA A 68 11.43 -14.42 -3.57
N ASN A 69 11.50 -15.67 -4.02
CA ASN A 69 12.72 -16.26 -4.58
C ASN A 69 12.79 -16.17 -6.11
N GLU A 70 11.74 -15.68 -6.78
CA GLU A 70 11.73 -15.59 -8.22
C GLU A 70 12.76 -14.55 -8.73
N PRO A 71 13.38 -14.77 -9.90
CA PRO A 71 14.29 -13.80 -10.50
C PRO A 71 13.64 -12.44 -10.76
N GLN A 72 12.34 -12.42 -11.03
CA GLN A 72 11.55 -11.24 -11.41
C GLN A 72 10.89 -10.50 -10.24
N ILE A 73 11.17 -10.88 -8.99
CA ILE A 73 10.54 -10.28 -7.81
C ILE A 73 10.80 -8.77 -7.70
N ASP A 74 11.97 -8.30 -8.14
CA ASP A 74 12.33 -6.88 -8.10
C ASP A 74 11.42 -6.03 -9.00
N ILE A 75 11.02 -6.57 -10.16
CA ILE A 75 10.10 -5.91 -11.10
C ILE A 75 8.71 -5.80 -10.46
N LEU A 76 8.25 -6.86 -9.80
CA LEU A 76 6.98 -6.87 -9.07
C LEU A 76 6.99 -5.86 -7.91
N ILE A 77 8.06 -5.83 -7.10
CA ILE A 77 8.23 -4.87 -6.00
C ILE A 77 8.20 -3.42 -6.53
N SER A 78 8.94 -3.13 -7.60
CA SER A 78 8.96 -1.80 -8.23
C SER A 78 7.57 -1.39 -8.74
N SER A 79 6.86 -2.31 -9.39
CA SER A 79 5.52 -2.08 -9.90
C SER A 79 4.53 -1.79 -8.77
N LEU A 80 4.60 -2.53 -7.67
CA LEU A 80 3.77 -2.29 -6.49
C LEU A 80 4.07 -0.95 -5.82
N LYS A 81 5.35 -0.59 -5.69
CA LYS A 81 5.76 0.72 -5.17
C LYS A 81 5.20 1.86 -6.01
N LYS A 82 5.19 1.73 -7.34
CA LYS A 82 4.58 2.69 -8.26
C LYS A 82 3.05 2.73 -8.13
N LEU A 83 2.40 1.56 -8.19
CA LEU A 83 0.93 1.43 -8.14
C LEU A 83 0.35 2.01 -6.85
N PHE A 84 0.95 1.67 -5.71
CA PHE A 84 0.52 2.14 -4.39
C PHE A 84 1.14 3.48 -3.99
N LYS A 85 1.93 4.12 -4.87
CA LYS A 85 2.63 5.39 -4.61
C LYS A 85 3.38 5.35 -3.27
N LEU A 86 4.21 4.31 -3.08
CA LEU A 86 5.00 4.08 -1.86
C LEU A 86 6.37 4.77 -1.91
N ASP A 87 6.91 4.98 -3.11
CA ASP A 87 8.13 5.74 -3.34
C ASP A 87 7.78 7.11 -3.92
N THR A 88 7.94 8.17 -3.13
CA THR A 88 7.73 9.56 -3.56
C THR A 88 8.78 10.04 -4.57
N LYS A 89 9.94 9.39 -4.64
CA LYS A 89 11.03 9.69 -5.59
C LYS A 89 10.85 9.07 -6.98
N LEU A 90 10.00 8.05 -7.13
CA LEU A 90 9.71 7.38 -8.41
C LEU A 90 8.66 8.13 -9.24
N LEU A 91 8.12 9.25 -8.75
CA LEU A 91 7.14 10.07 -9.47
C LEU A 91 7.76 10.99 -10.52
N ASP A 92 9.10 11.11 -10.57
CA ASP A 92 9.81 11.97 -11.52
C ASP A 92 10.11 11.35 -12.90
N ILE A 93 9.79 10.06 -13.14
CA ILE A 93 9.93 9.44 -14.47
C ILE A 93 8.88 9.91 -15.50
N ASN A 94 7.86 10.67 -15.06
CA ASN A 94 6.87 11.26 -15.97
C ASN A 94 7.13 12.76 -16.24
N LYS A 95 8.25 13.35 -15.80
CA LYS A 95 8.75 14.58 -16.42
C LYS A 95 9.42 14.21 -17.74
N CYS A 96 8.62 13.71 -18.69
CA CYS A 96 8.98 13.87 -20.09
C CYS A 96 8.90 15.38 -20.34
N GLU A 97 10.05 16.05 -20.26
CA GLU A 97 10.22 17.37 -20.85
C GLU A 97 9.85 17.22 -22.32
N TYR A 98 8.65 17.65 -22.67
CA TYR A 98 8.29 17.92 -24.06
C TYR A 98 9.17 19.09 -24.51
N HIS A 99 10.41 18.79 -24.87
CA HIS A 99 11.13 19.58 -25.84
C HIS A 99 10.43 19.41 -27.19
N ASN A 100 9.31 20.14 -27.35
CA ASN A 100 8.88 20.57 -28.67
C ASN A 100 10.01 21.45 -29.21
N LYS A 101 10.89 20.85 -30.00
CA LYS A 101 11.67 21.61 -30.97
C LYS A 101 10.68 22.06 -32.03
N GLY A 102 10.41 23.37 -32.03
CA GLY A 102 9.87 24.06 -33.20
C GLY A 102 10.88 24.07 -34.35
#